data_AF-A0A7G7CQ01-F1
#
_entry.id   AF-A0A7G7CQ01-F1
#
_cell.length_a   1.000
_cell.length_b   1.000
_cell.length_c   1.000
_cell.angle_alpha   90.00
_cell.angle_beta   90.00
_cell.angle_gamma   90.00
#
_symmetry.space_group_name_H-M   'P 1'
#
loop_
_entity.id
_entity.type
_entity.pdbx_description
1 polymer ?
#
loop_
_entity_poly.entity_id
_entity_poly.type
_entity_poly.pdbx_seq_one_letter_code
_entity_poly.pdbx_strand_id
1 'polypeptide(L)'
;MTLTAGILVAVLFVLTVLALWAYFTAQRLNTLHVRTDSALQQLEAALNRRAAVAAALIDDVVDAAQTSEAIALTHFNLEERAAAERALSSAIASSGSADVAPVVDAEARVQLAHRFYNEAVADTRALRLRPAVKLCRLGGTAPLPDFFSYVIR
;
A
#
# COMPACT_ATOMS: atom_id res chain seq x y z
N MET A 1 -13.53 35.77 41.04
CA MET A 1 -13.84 36.16 39.64
C MET A 1 -12.62 36.13 38.72
N THR A 2 -11.46 36.67 39.10
CA THR A 2 -10.24 36.66 38.26
C THR A 2 -9.64 35.26 38.08
N LEU A 3 -9.56 34.45 39.15
CA LEU A 3 -9.08 33.06 39.09
C LEU A 3 -9.95 32.16 38.20
N THR A 4 -11.27 32.26 38.32
CA THR A 4 -12.23 31.50 37.49
C THR A 4 -12.14 31.89 36.02
N ALA A 5 -12.00 33.19 35.74
CA ALA A 5 -11.80 33.67 34.37
C ALA A 5 -10.46 33.18 33.79
N GLY A 6 -9.37 33.21 34.58
CA GLY A 6 -8.08 32.68 34.17
C GLY A 6 -8.11 31.18 33.85
N ILE A 7 -8.81 30.38 34.66
CA ILE A 7 -8.99 28.94 34.41
C ILE A 7 -9.77 28.72 33.11
N LEU A 8 -10.87 29.45 32.88
CA LEU A 8 -11.66 29.32 31.65
C LEU A 8 -10.83 29.64 30.40
N VAL A 9 -10.03 30.71 30.44
CA VAL A 9 -9.13 31.08 29.33
C VAL A 9 -8.08 30.00 29.10
N ALA A 10 -7.46 29.47 30.17
CA ALA A 10 -6.49 28.39 30.05
C ALA A 10 -7.10 27.11 29.46
N VAL A 11 -8.30 26.73 29.89
CA VAL A 11 -9.04 25.59 29.34
C VAL A 11 -9.35 25.81 27.87
N LEU A 12 -9.87 26.99 27.49
CA LEU A 12 -10.16 27.33 26.09
C LEU A 12 -8.90 27.26 25.22
N PHE A 13 -7.77 27.78 25.71
CA PHE A 13 -6.49 27.69 25.02
C PHE A 13 -6.07 26.24 24.79
N VAL A 14 -6.12 25.39 25.83
CA VAL A 14 -5.81 23.95 25.72
C VAL A 14 -6.73 23.25 24.73
N LEU A 15 -8.03 23.50 24.78
CA LEU A 15 -9.00 22.94 23.84
C LEU A 15 -8.69 23.35 22.39
N THR A 16 -8.28 24.60 22.17
CA THR A 16 -7.94 25.12 20.85
C THR A 16 -6.69 24.43 20.30
N VAL A 17 -5.65 24.28 21.13
CA VAL A 17 -4.42 23.55 20.78
C VAL A 17 -4.72 22.09 20.45
N LEU A 18 -5.56 21.42 21.24
CA LEU A 18 -5.98 20.04 21.00
C LEU A 18 -6.77 19.90 19.69
N ALA A 19 -7.71 20.81 19.42
CA ALA A 19 -8.48 20.81 18.18
C ALA A 19 -7.59 21.00 16.96
N LEU A 20 -6.63 21.94 17.02
CA LEU A 20 -5.68 22.19 15.94
C LEU A 20 -4.77 20.97 15.71
N TRP A 21 -4.25 20.37 16.78
CA TRP A 21 -3.46 19.15 16.69
C TRP A 21 -4.24 17.98 16.07
N ALA A 22 -5.51 17.80 16.46
CA ALA A 22 -6.38 16.78 15.91
C ALA A 22 -6.65 17.01 14.42
N TYR A 23 -6.89 18.26 14.02
CA TYR A 23 -7.06 18.66 12.62
C TYR A 23 -5.83 18.33 11.76
N PHE A 24 -4.63 18.74 12.19
CA PHE A 24 -3.39 18.41 11.47
C PHE A 24 -3.15 16.91 11.38
N THR A 25 -3.44 16.17 12.45
CA THR A 25 -3.29 14.72 12.49
C THR A 25 -4.25 14.02 11.54
N ALA A 26 -5.52 14.45 11.49
CA ALA A 26 -6.51 13.94 10.56
C ALA A 26 -6.12 14.21 9.10
N GLN A 27 -5.65 15.42 8.80
CA GLN A 27 -5.19 15.79 7.46
C GLN A 27 -3.99 14.94 7.03
N ARG A 28 -3.00 14.76 7.93
CA ARG A 28 -1.84 13.90 7.67
C ARG A 28 -2.25 12.47 7.39
N LEU A 29 -3.21 11.94 8.15
CA LEU A 29 -3.72 10.59 7.95
C LEU A 29 -4.43 10.44 6.60
N ASN A 30 -5.24 11.42 6.19
CA ASN A 30 -5.91 11.41 4.88
C ASN A 30 -4.90 11.37 3.74
N THR A 31 -3.86 12.20 3.79
CA THR A 31 -2.80 12.19 2.78
C THR A 31 -2.06 10.85 2.72
N LEU A 32 -1.81 10.21 3.87
CA LEU A 32 -1.19 8.89 3.91
C LEU A 32 -2.09 7.81 3.30
N HIS A 33 -3.40 7.83 3.56
CA HIS A 33 -4.33 6.89 2.91
C HIS A 33 -4.33 7.04 1.39
N VAL A 34 -4.45 8.27 0.86
CA VAL A 34 -4.39 8.52 -0.59
C VAL A 34 -3.06 8.05 -1.17
N ARG A 35 -1.95 8.23 -0.45
CA ARG A 35 -0.63 7.76 -0.88
C ARG A 35 -0.54 6.23 -0.89
N THR A 36 -1.09 5.54 0.11
CA THR A 36 -1.14 4.07 0.14
C THR A 36 -2.01 3.52 -0.99
N ASP A 37 -3.19 4.09 -1.22
CA ASP A 37 -4.10 3.67 -2.29
C ASP A 37 -3.47 3.86 -3.68
N SER A 38 -2.84 5.02 -3.92
CA SER A 38 -2.16 5.27 -5.19
C SER A 38 -0.92 4.39 -5.38
N ALA A 39 -0.21 4.02 -4.30
CA ALA A 39 0.89 3.06 -4.38
C ALA A 39 0.39 1.64 -4.69
N LEU A 40 -0.77 1.24 -4.16
CA LEU A 40 -1.41 -0.05 -4.48
C LEU A 40 -1.78 -0.12 -5.97
N GLN A 41 -2.38 0.95 -6.52
CA GLN A 41 -2.71 1.04 -7.94
C GLN A 41 -1.47 1.00 -8.84
N GLN A 42 -0.38 1.66 -8.43
CA GLN A 42 0.89 1.60 -9.16
C GLN A 42 1.50 0.19 -9.15
N LEU A 43 1.41 -0.51 -8.02
CA LEU A 43 1.82 -1.90 -7.92
C LEU A 43 0.99 -2.80 -8.85
N GLU A 44 -0.34 -2.66 -8.84
CA GLU A 44 -1.23 -3.40 -9.74
C GLU A 44 -0.87 -3.16 -11.21
N ALA A 45 -0.68 -1.90 -11.61
CA ALA A 45 -0.30 -1.55 -12.97
C ALA A 45 1.06 -2.15 -13.38
N ALA A 46 2.04 -2.18 -12.46
CA ALA A 46 3.34 -2.80 -12.71
C ALA A 46 3.23 -4.33 -12.88
N LEU A 47 2.42 -5.00 -12.04
CA LEU A 47 2.18 -6.44 -12.12
C LEU A 47 1.48 -6.82 -13.42
N ASN A 48 0.40 -6.14 -13.78
CA ASN A 48 -0.34 -6.40 -15.02
C ASN A 48 0.55 -6.13 -16.25
N ARG A 49 1.38 -5.08 -16.22
CA ARG A 49 2.33 -4.84 -17.30
C ARG A 49 3.34 -5.98 -17.46
N ARG A 50 3.83 -6.54 -16.35
CA ARG A 50 4.73 -7.69 -16.38
C ARG A 50 4.04 -8.92 -16.96
N ALA A 51 2.81 -9.21 -16.51
CA ALA A 51 2.01 -10.32 -17.02
C ALA A 51 1.78 -10.20 -18.54
N ALA A 52 1.37 -9.02 -19.02
CA ALA A 52 1.21 -8.75 -20.45
C ALA A 52 2.50 -8.91 -21.26
N VAL A 53 3.64 -8.43 -20.75
CA VAL A 53 4.95 -8.58 -21.42
C VAL A 53 5.39 -10.05 -21.45
N ALA A 54 5.19 -10.79 -20.36
CA ALA A 54 5.52 -12.20 -20.28
C ALA A 54 4.65 -13.03 -21.25
N ALA A 55 3.33 -12.81 -21.26
CA ALA A 55 2.39 -13.48 -22.16
C ALA A 55 2.66 -13.17 -23.64
N ALA A 56 3.18 -11.98 -23.97
CA ALA A 56 3.51 -11.62 -25.34
C ALA A 56 4.82 -12.23 -25.86
N LEU A 57 5.69 -12.71 -24.96
CA LEU A 57 7.05 -13.18 -25.30
C LEU A 57 7.27 -14.66 -25.02
N ILE A 58 6.45 -15.27 -24.16
CA ILE A 58 6.62 -16.64 -23.68
C ILE A 58 5.26 -17.34 -23.76
N ASP A 59 5.05 -18.19 -24.78
CA ASP A 59 3.76 -18.87 -24.98
C ASP A 59 3.36 -19.74 -23.77
N ASP A 60 4.33 -20.39 -23.13
CA ASP A 60 4.10 -21.31 -22.00
C ASP A 60 3.57 -20.63 -20.72
N VAL A 61 3.59 -19.30 -20.63
CA VAL A 61 3.14 -18.57 -19.41
C VAL A 61 1.84 -17.80 -19.59
N VAL A 62 1.21 -17.87 -20.78
CA VAL A 62 -0.01 -17.11 -21.10
C VAL A 62 -1.13 -17.41 -20.10
N ASP A 63 -1.38 -18.69 -19.79
CA ASP A 63 -2.44 -19.08 -18.84
C ASP A 63 -2.18 -18.56 -17.43
N ALA A 64 -0.92 -18.60 -16.98
CA ALA A 64 -0.51 -18.09 -15.68
C ALA A 64 -0.63 -16.56 -15.60
N ALA A 65 -0.30 -15.86 -16.68
CA ALA A 65 -0.43 -14.41 -16.80
C ALA A 65 -1.90 -13.97 -16.76
N GLN A 66 -2.77 -14.65 -17.53
CA GLN A 66 -4.21 -14.37 -17.51
C GLN A 66 -4.84 -14.65 -16.15
N THR A 67 -4.43 -15.73 -15.49
CA THR A 67 -4.91 -16.06 -14.13
C THR A 67 -4.50 -14.98 -13.13
N SER A 68 -3.30 -14.42 -13.25
CA SER A 68 -2.85 -13.33 -12.41
C SER A 68 -3.66 -12.06 -12.68
N GLU A 69 -3.78 -11.62 -13.95
CA GLU A 69 -4.52 -10.42 -14.34
C GLU A 69 -6.02 -10.48 -14.00
N ALA A 70 -6.63 -11.67 -13.97
CA ALA A 70 -8.03 -11.85 -13.61
C ALA A 70 -8.33 -11.48 -12.15
N ILE A 71 -7.32 -11.48 -11.28
CA ILE A 71 -7.45 -11.11 -9.87
C ILE A 71 -7.10 -9.62 -9.74
N ALA A 72 -8.05 -8.77 -9.39
CA ALA A 72 -7.78 -7.36 -9.10
C ALA A 72 -7.00 -7.23 -7.79
N LEU A 73 -6.04 -6.29 -7.71
CA LEU A 73 -5.26 -6.09 -6.49
C LEU A 73 -5.99 -5.13 -5.54
N THR A 74 -6.50 -5.66 -4.43
CA THR A 74 -7.18 -4.88 -3.38
C THR A 74 -6.58 -5.15 -2.00
N HIS A 75 -6.86 -4.26 -1.05
CA HIS A 75 -6.43 -4.43 0.35
C HIS A 75 -6.93 -5.71 1.02
N PHE A 76 -7.93 -6.40 0.46
CA PHE A 76 -8.57 -7.57 1.06
C PHE A 76 -8.12 -8.91 0.45
N ASN A 77 -7.52 -8.90 -0.74
CA ASN A 77 -7.14 -10.10 -1.49
C ASN A 77 -5.65 -10.11 -1.86
N LEU A 78 -4.82 -9.42 -1.07
CA LEU A 78 -3.38 -9.34 -1.29
C LEU A 78 -2.72 -10.72 -1.43
N GLU A 79 -3.10 -11.68 -0.58
CA GLU A 79 -2.51 -13.03 -0.60
C GLU A 79 -2.96 -13.84 -1.82
N GLU A 80 -4.21 -13.71 -2.23
CA GLU A 80 -4.74 -14.37 -3.43
C GLU A 80 -4.02 -13.85 -4.68
N ARG A 81 -3.89 -12.52 -4.81
CA ARG A 81 -3.11 -11.91 -5.90
C ARG A 81 -1.64 -12.33 -5.84
N ALA A 82 -1.03 -12.34 -4.65
CA ALA A 82 0.36 -12.75 -4.46
C ALA A 82 0.59 -14.22 -4.84
N ALA A 83 -0.37 -15.11 -4.57
CA ALA A 83 -0.29 -16.52 -4.95
C ALA A 83 -0.27 -16.70 -6.47
N ALA A 84 -1.14 -15.99 -7.19
CA ALA A 84 -1.15 -16.01 -8.66
C ALA A 84 0.14 -15.41 -9.25
N GLU A 85 0.66 -14.31 -8.68
CA GLU A 85 1.93 -13.73 -9.10
C GLU A 85 3.12 -14.64 -8.85
N ARG A 86 3.12 -15.42 -7.75
CA ARG A 86 4.13 -16.46 -7.49
C ARG A 86 4.07 -17.57 -8.53
N ALA A 87 2.87 -18.01 -8.91
CA ALA A 87 2.69 -19.00 -9.98
C ALA A 87 3.24 -18.49 -11.32
N LEU A 88 2.91 -17.25 -11.69
CA LEU A 88 3.45 -16.61 -12.90
C LEU A 88 4.99 -16.51 -12.85
N SER A 89 5.57 -16.02 -11.75
CA SER A 89 7.02 -15.94 -11.59
C SER A 89 7.68 -17.32 -11.73
N SER A 90 7.07 -18.37 -11.19
CA SER A 90 7.59 -19.74 -11.32
C SER A 90 7.53 -20.25 -12.77
N ALA A 91 6.46 -19.93 -13.50
CA ALA A 91 6.30 -20.31 -14.90
C ALA A 91 7.33 -19.61 -15.80
N ILE A 92 7.54 -18.31 -15.58
CA ILE A 92 8.58 -17.51 -16.27
C ILE A 92 9.96 -18.12 -16.01
N ALA A 93 10.29 -18.45 -14.76
CA ALA A 93 11.57 -19.08 -14.42
C ALA A 93 11.76 -20.45 -15.10
N SER A 94 10.71 -21.28 -15.16
CA SER A 94 10.78 -22.59 -15.81
C SER A 94 10.89 -22.54 -17.34
N SER A 95 10.46 -21.44 -17.98
CA SER A 95 10.51 -21.27 -19.43
C SER A 95 11.93 -21.06 -19.98
N GLY A 96 12.91 -20.81 -19.12
CA GLY A 96 14.28 -20.44 -19.53
C GLY A 96 14.40 -19.05 -20.19
N SER A 97 13.31 -18.29 -20.26
CA SER A 97 13.22 -16.97 -20.92
C SER A 97 13.16 -15.80 -19.92
N ALA A 98 13.51 -16.04 -18.66
CA ALA A 98 13.47 -15.03 -17.60
C ALA A 98 14.42 -13.83 -17.84
N ASP A 99 15.53 -14.06 -18.55
CA ASP A 99 16.56 -13.03 -18.81
C ASP A 99 16.27 -12.15 -20.04
N VAL A 100 15.10 -12.32 -20.66
CA VAL A 100 14.68 -11.50 -21.80
C VAL A 100 14.48 -10.06 -21.35
N ALA A 101 15.21 -9.11 -21.96
CA ALA A 101 15.33 -7.73 -21.46
C ALA A 101 13.99 -7.02 -21.15
N PRO A 102 12.92 -7.11 -21.98
CA PRO A 102 11.60 -6.59 -21.63
C PRO A 102 10.99 -7.17 -20.34
N VAL A 103 11.17 -8.48 -20.09
CA VAL A 103 10.67 -9.15 -18.88
C VAL A 103 11.44 -8.67 -17.66
N VAL A 104 12.76 -8.54 -17.78
CA VAL A 104 13.63 -8.02 -16.71
C VAL A 104 13.30 -6.56 -16.36
N ASP A 105 13.07 -5.69 -17.34
CA ASP A 105 12.65 -4.30 -17.09
C ASP A 105 11.27 -4.23 -16.42
N ALA A 106 10.32 -5.07 -16.85
CA ALA A 106 9.02 -5.16 -16.20
C ALA A 106 9.15 -5.65 -14.75
N GLU A 107 9.98 -6.65 -14.49
CA GLU A 107 10.28 -7.16 -13.14
C GLU A 107 10.88 -6.08 -12.25
N ALA A 108 11.86 -5.32 -12.74
CA ALA A 108 12.50 -4.25 -12.00
C ALA A 108 11.48 -3.18 -11.56
N ARG A 109 10.50 -2.88 -12.41
CA ARG A 109 9.41 -1.94 -12.09
C ARG A 109 8.47 -2.49 -11.02
N VAL A 110 8.15 -3.78 -11.07
CA VAL A 110 7.37 -4.46 -10.02
C VAL A 110 8.09 -4.35 -8.68
N GLN A 111 9.39 -4.65 -8.63
CA GLN A 111 10.18 -4.55 -7.40
C GLN A 111 10.17 -3.13 -6.81
N LEU A 112 10.29 -2.11 -7.67
CA LEU A 112 10.24 -0.72 -7.23
C LEU A 112 8.85 -0.36 -6.67
N ALA A 113 7.79 -0.70 -7.39
CA ALA A 113 6.42 -0.44 -6.96
C ALA A 113 6.07 -1.16 -5.65
N HIS A 114 6.54 -2.40 -5.49
CA HIS A 114 6.38 -3.19 -4.27
C HIS A 114 7.02 -2.51 -3.06
N ARG A 115 8.25 -2.00 -3.21
CA ARG A 115 8.94 -1.24 -2.16
C ARG A 115 8.18 0.03 -1.79
N PHE A 116 7.74 0.82 -2.78
CA PHE A 116 6.98 2.05 -2.51
C PHE A 116 5.64 1.78 -1.83
N TYR A 117 4.93 0.71 -2.22
CA TYR A 117 3.72 0.29 -1.52
C TYR A 117 4.01 -0.07 -0.06
N ASN A 118 5.01 -0.93 0.19
CA ASN A 118 5.34 -1.35 1.55
C ASN A 118 5.85 -0.19 2.43
N GLU A 119 6.57 0.78 1.87
CA GLU A 119 6.95 2.01 2.56
C GLU A 119 5.72 2.85 2.93
N ALA A 120 4.78 3.04 1.99
CA ALA A 120 3.52 3.73 2.26
C ALA A 120 2.68 3.02 3.33
N VAL A 121 2.64 1.69 3.33
CA VAL A 121 1.98 0.90 4.39
C VAL A 121 2.66 1.11 5.74
N ALA A 122 4.00 1.10 5.78
CA ALA A 122 4.76 1.32 7.01
C ALA A 122 4.50 2.72 7.60
N ASP A 123 4.52 3.76 6.77
CA ASP A 123 4.23 5.15 7.16
C ASP A 123 2.81 5.28 7.75
N THR A 124 1.83 4.69 7.07
CA THR A 124 0.42 4.71 7.50
C THR A 124 0.25 3.97 8.82
N ARG A 125 0.84 2.78 8.98
CA ARG A 125 0.82 2.03 10.25
C ARG A 125 1.51 2.78 11.37
N ALA A 126 2.68 3.38 11.12
CA ALA A 126 3.44 4.10 12.13
C ALA A 126 2.66 5.30 12.70
N LEU A 127 1.85 5.99 11.89
CA LEU A 127 0.97 7.05 12.39
C LEU A 127 -0.28 6.50 13.10
N ARG A 128 -0.98 5.54 12.49
CA ARG A 128 -2.25 4.99 13.02
C ARG A 128 -2.07 4.24 14.35
N LEU A 129 -0.88 3.68 14.58
CA LEU A 129 -0.58 2.96 15.81
C LEU A 129 -0.19 3.85 17.00
N ARG A 130 0.00 5.17 16.79
CA ARG A 130 0.36 6.08 17.89
C ARG A 130 -0.76 6.17 18.95
N PRO A 131 -0.41 6.16 20.25
CA PRO A 131 -1.40 6.14 21.34
C PRO A 131 -2.33 7.36 21.33
N ALA A 132 -1.82 8.54 21.02
CA ALA A 132 -2.64 9.76 20.90
C ALA A 132 -3.69 9.66 19.78
N VAL A 133 -3.34 9.06 18.64
CA VAL A 133 -4.24 8.85 17.50
C VAL A 133 -5.33 7.82 17.84
N LYS A 134 -4.94 6.74 18.53
CA LYS A 134 -5.88 5.72 19.02
C LYS A 134 -6.85 6.28 20.06
N LEU A 135 -6.35 7.04 21.04
CA LEU A 135 -7.15 7.60 22.13
C LEU A 135 -8.21 8.57 21.60
N CYS A 136 -7.83 9.40 20.62
CA CYS A 136 -8.75 10.32 19.96
C CYS A 136 -9.59 9.69 18.84
N ARG A 137 -9.45 8.38 18.58
CA ARG A 137 -10.14 7.63 17.49
C ARG A 137 -10.05 8.31 16.11
N LEU A 138 -8.97 9.04 15.86
CA LEU A 138 -8.72 9.79 14.62
C LEU A 138 -8.44 8.85 13.43
N GLY A 139 -8.10 7.59 13.70
CA GLY A 139 -7.77 6.55 12.71
C GLY A 139 -8.96 5.95 11.95
N GLY A 140 -10.20 6.31 12.31
CA GLY A 140 -11.42 5.72 11.75
C GLY A 140 -11.58 4.21 12.06
N THR A 141 -12.52 3.57 11.36
CA THR A 141 -12.82 2.13 11.43
C THR A 141 -12.22 1.30 10.30
N ALA A 142 -11.52 1.94 9.34
CA ALA A 142 -10.90 1.24 8.22
C ALA A 142 -9.90 0.18 8.74
N PRO A 143 -9.76 -0.99 8.08
CA PRO A 143 -8.73 -1.96 8.43
C PRO A 143 -7.32 -1.33 8.30
N LEU A 144 -6.34 -1.88 9.02
CA LEU A 144 -4.95 -1.46 8.81
C LEU A 144 -4.46 -2.03 7.47
N PRO A 145 -3.78 -1.24 6.63
CA PRO A 145 -3.28 -1.74 5.34
C PRO A 145 -2.24 -2.82 5.59
N ASP A 146 -2.31 -3.95 4.87
CA ASP A 146 -1.39 -5.07 5.02
C ASP A 146 -0.25 -5.03 3.99
N PHE A 147 0.90 -5.61 4.36
CA PHE A 147 2.06 -5.68 3.47
C PHE A 147 1.82 -6.67 2.34
N PHE A 148 2.31 -6.34 1.15
CA PHE A 148 2.29 -7.27 0.03
C PHE A 148 3.51 -8.19 0.15
N SER A 149 3.31 -9.49 0.22
CA SER A 149 4.35 -10.52 0.33
C SER A 149 4.73 -11.05 -1.06
N TYR A 150 5.53 -10.27 -1.79
CA TYR A 150 6.11 -10.71 -3.05
C TYR A 150 7.58 -11.07 -2.84
N VAL A 151 7.91 -12.36 -2.93
CA VAL A 151 9.28 -12.86 -2.89
C VAL A 151 9.55 -13.52 -4.23
N ILE A 152 10.47 -12.94 -4.99
CA ILE A 152 11.02 -13.55 -6.19
C ILE A 152 12.09 -14.53 -5.73
N ARG A 153 12.01 -15.78 -6.16
CA ARG A 153 13.14 -16.72 -6.10
C ARG A 153 13.73 -16.85 -7.49
#